data_AF-A0A958IM12-F1
#
_entry.id   AF-A0A958IM12-F1
#
_cell.length_a   1.000
_cell.length_b   1.000
_cell.length_c   1.000
_cell.angle_alpha   90.00
_cell.angle_beta   90.00
_cell.angle_gamma   90.00
#
_symmetry.space_group_name_H-M   'P 1'
#
loop_
_entity.id
_entity.type
_entity.pdbx_description
1 polymer ?
#
loop_
_entity_poly.entity_id
_entity_poly.type
_entity_poly.pdbx_seq_one_letter_code
_entity_poly.pdbx_strand_id
1 'polypeptide(L)'
;LVTLRDVTHRKEIEAITKEKDLLEKIRFLSGAIAHEFAQPLQIIGHALELYVMENGSSERLNVCKINLQRTTKLVRQLQNINTVETKPYLNSEILDLEASSKEKADLAVPEKKINKWVTPESK
;
A
#
# COMPACT_ATOMS: atom_id res chain seq x y z
N LEU A 1 -37.14 1.98 -20.93
CA LEU A 1 -36.26 2.38 -19.80
C LEU A 1 -35.60 1.21 -19.06
N VAL A 2 -36.10 -0.03 -19.18
CA VAL A 2 -35.50 -1.22 -18.51
C VAL A 2 -34.18 -1.67 -19.14
N THR A 3 -33.99 -1.47 -20.45
CA THR A 3 -32.78 -1.90 -21.19
C THR A 3 -31.53 -1.05 -20.93
N LEU A 4 -31.70 0.25 -20.68
CA LEU A 4 -30.57 1.15 -20.39
C LEU A 4 -29.94 0.86 -19.02
N ARG A 5 -30.76 0.52 -18.01
CA ARG A 5 -30.28 0.18 -16.66
C ARG A 5 -29.47 -1.13 -16.63
N ASP A 6 -29.90 -2.14 -17.39
CA ASP A 6 -29.21 -3.45 -17.47
C ASP A 6 -27.81 -3.32 -18.08
N VAL A 7 -27.70 -2.56 -19.18
CA VAL A 7 -26.41 -2.31 -19.85
C VAL A 7 -25.45 -1.51 -18.95
N THR A 8 -25.96 -0.52 -18.22
CA THR A 8 -25.13 0.26 -17.27
C THR A 8 -24.61 -0.63 -16.15
N HIS A 9 -25.48 -1.42 -15.51
CA HIS A 9 -25.08 -2.28 -14.38
C HIS A 9 -24.06 -3.34 -14.79
N ARG A 10 -24.24 -3.94 -15.98
CA ARG A 10 -23.28 -4.93 -16.50
C ARG A 10 -21.91 -4.32 -16.77
N LYS A 11 -21.86 -3.12 -17.34
CA LYS A 11 -20.60 -2.40 -17.60
C LYS A 11 -19.88 -2.00 -16.31
N GLU A 12 -20.62 -1.61 -15.28
CA GLU A 12 -20.05 -1.29 -13.96
C GLU A 12 -19.41 -2.53 -13.33
N ILE A 13 -20.11 -3.67 -13.33
CA ILE A 13 -19.56 -4.94 -12.82
C ILE A 13 -18.30 -5.32 -13.60
N GLU A 14 -18.34 -5.23 -14.93
CA GLU A 14 -17.19 -5.56 -15.77
C GLU A 14 -15.98 -4.66 -15.46
N ALA A 15 -16.19 -3.35 -15.30
CA ALA A 15 -15.12 -2.42 -14.94
C ALA A 15 -14.51 -2.75 -13.56
N ILE A 16 -15.35 -2.99 -12.55
CA ILE A 16 -14.91 -3.36 -11.20
C ILE A 16 -14.11 -4.66 -11.22
N THR A 17 -14.57 -5.68 -11.97
CA THR A 17 -13.85 -6.96 -12.08
C THR A 17 -12.48 -6.79 -12.72
N LYS A 18 -12.37 -6.01 -13.81
CA LYS A 18 -11.08 -5.74 -14.47
C LYS A 18 -10.11 -4.97 -13.56
N GLU A 19 -10.61 -3.99 -12.82
CA GLU A 19 -9.80 -3.23 -11.86
C GLU A 19 -9.28 -4.14 -10.73
N LYS A 20 -10.14 -5.00 -10.18
CA LYS A 20 -9.76 -5.98 -9.17
C LYS A 20 -8.71 -6.95 -9.68
N ASP A 21 -8.90 -7.52 -10.87
CA ASP A 21 -7.96 -8.47 -11.47
C ASP A 21 -6.58 -7.83 -11.73
N LEU A 22 -6.56 -6.57 -12.17
CA LEU A 22 -5.32 -5.82 -12.36
C LEU A 22 -4.60 -5.60 -11.03
N LEU A 23 -5.34 -5.15 -10.01
CA LEU A 23 -4.79 -4.92 -8.67
C LEU A 23 -4.24 -6.22 -8.07
N GLU A 24 -4.95 -7.34 -8.18
CA GLU A 24 -4.47 -8.64 -7.69
C GLU A 24 -3.16 -9.07 -8.36
N LYS A 25 -3.05 -8.90 -9.68
CA LYS A 25 -1.80 -9.18 -10.42
C LYS A 25 -0.65 -8.28 -9.96
N ILE A 26 -0.91 -6.99 -9.76
CA ILE A 26 0.09 -6.04 -9.25
C ILE A 26 0.51 -6.42 -7.84
N ARG A 27 -0.42 -6.76 -6.95
CA ARG A 27 -0.12 -7.18 -5.57
C ARG A 27 0.75 -8.43 -5.53
N PHE A 28 0.42 -9.43 -6.35
CA PHE A 28 1.22 -10.64 -6.46
C PHE A 28 2.65 -10.34 -6.91
N LEU A 29 2.81 -9.61 -8.02
CA LEU A 29 4.13 -9.24 -8.55
C LEU A 29 4.92 -8.41 -7.54
N SER A 30 4.28 -7.39 -6.95
CA SER A 30 4.92 -6.47 -6.03
C SER A 30 5.33 -7.15 -4.73
N GLY A 31 4.51 -8.07 -4.22
CA GLY A 31 4.85 -8.90 -3.07
C GLY A 31 6.06 -9.80 -3.34
N ALA A 32 6.09 -10.47 -4.50
CA ALA A 32 7.22 -11.32 -4.90
C ALA A 32 8.52 -10.51 -4.99
N ILE A 33 8.49 -9.39 -5.72
CA ILE A 33 9.64 -8.49 -5.84
C ILE A 33 10.08 -7.97 -4.47
N ALA A 34 9.15 -7.49 -3.64
CA ALA A 34 9.47 -6.98 -2.32
C ALA A 34 10.14 -8.04 -1.42
N HIS A 35 9.65 -9.29 -1.47
CA HIS A 35 10.27 -10.39 -0.74
C HIS A 35 11.70 -10.68 -1.20
N GLU A 36 11.96 -10.66 -2.50
CA GLU A 36 13.32 -10.88 -3.03
C GLU A 36 14.28 -9.73 -2.69
N PHE A 37 13.81 -8.48 -2.68
CA PHE A 37 14.64 -7.33 -2.31
C PHE A 37 14.85 -7.19 -0.79
N ALA A 38 13.88 -7.59 0.03
CA ALA A 38 13.99 -7.49 1.48
C ALA A 38 15.18 -8.28 2.04
N GLN A 39 15.44 -9.46 1.49
CA GLN A 39 16.52 -10.36 1.92
C GLN A 39 17.93 -9.72 1.81
N PRO A 40 18.41 -9.29 0.63
CA PRO A 40 19.72 -8.66 0.49
C PRO A 40 19.82 -7.35 1.28
N LEU A 41 18.74 -6.57 1.40
CA LEU A 41 18.76 -5.34 2.20
C LEU A 41 18.96 -5.63 3.69
N GLN A 42 18.35 -6.70 4.21
CA GLN A 42 18.56 -7.13 5.60
C GLN A 42 20.00 -7.58 5.83
N ILE A 43 20.59 -8.34 4.89
CA ILE A 43 22.00 -8.75 4.95
C ILE A 43 22.94 -7.54 4.94
N ILE A 44 22.72 -6.57 4.05
CA ILE A 44 23.50 -5.34 3.97
C ILE A 44 23.39 -4.53 5.27
N GLY A 45 22.17 -4.46 5.84
CA GLY A 45 21.93 -3.80 7.13
C GLY A 45 22.75 -4.40 8.25
N HIS A 46 22.68 -5.72 8.43
CA HIS A 46 23.47 -6.41 9.45
C HIS A 46 24.97 -6.25 9.23
N ALA A 47 25.45 -6.33 7.99
CA ALA A 47 26.87 -6.14 7.69
C ALA A 47 27.35 -4.73 8.05
N LEU A 48 26.54 -3.69 7.77
CA LEU A 48 26.84 -2.32 8.17
C LEU A 48 26.82 -2.12 9.69
N GLU A 49 25.92 -2.80 10.40
CA GLU A 49 25.86 -2.77 11.86
C GLU A 49 27.11 -3.38 12.49
N LEU A 50 27.50 -4.59 12.06
CA LEU A 50 28.73 -5.26 12.50
C LEU A 50 29.96 -4.42 12.20
N TYR A 51 30.06 -3.86 11.00
CA TYR A 51 31.19 -3.00 10.63
C TYR A 51 31.30 -1.79 11.56
N VAL A 52 30.17 -1.15 11.89
CA VAL A 52 30.15 0.00 12.81
C VAL A 52 30.51 -0.40 14.23
N MET A 53 30.14 -1.60 14.69
CA MET A 53 30.55 -2.11 16.00
C MET A 53 32.07 -2.34 16.08
N GLU A 54 32.68 -2.84 15.00
CA GLU A 54 34.12 -3.15 14.95
C GLU A 54 35.01 -1.94 14.68
N ASN A 55 34.57 -1.02 13.82
CA ASN A 55 35.40 0.05 13.26
C ASN A 55 34.93 1.47 13.63
N GLY A 56 33.80 1.58 14.34
CA GLY A 56 33.15 2.85 14.61
C GLY A 56 32.34 3.39 13.42
N SER A 57 31.66 4.51 13.63
CA SER A 57 30.85 5.15 12.59
C SER A 57 31.64 6.21 11.82
N SER A 58 31.28 6.41 10.55
CA SER A 58 31.79 7.49 9.71
C SER A 58 30.64 8.16 8.97
N GLU A 59 30.86 9.37 8.47
CA GLU A 59 29.87 10.09 7.66
C GLU A 59 29.42 9.27 6.43
N ARG A 60 30.37 8.60 5.76
CA ARG A 60 30.07 7.72 4.62
C ARG A 60 29.16 6.55 5.02
N LEU A 61 29.40 5.94 6.19
CA LEU A 61 28.53 4.88 6.70
C LEU A 61 27.13 5.39 7.06
N ASN A 62 27.02 6.60 7.58
CA ASN A 62 25.73 7.22 7.84
C ASN A 62 24.95 7.45 6.54
N VAL A 63 25.61 7.88 5.46
CA VAL A 63 24.99 7.98 4.13
C VAL A 63 24.51 6.62 3.64
N CYS A 64 25.30 5.55 3.81
CA CYS A 64 24.88 4.19 3.46
C CYS A 64 23.64 3.76 4.26
N LYS A 65 23.62 4.00 5.58
CA LYS A 65 22.47 3.67 6.45
C LYS A 65 21.21 4.42 6.04
N ILE A 66 21.30 5.72 5.75
CA ILE A 66 20.16 6.53 5.31
C ILE A 66 19.61 5.99 3.98
N ASN A 67 20.47 5.69 3.01
CA ASN A 67 20.01 5.15 1.74
C ASN A 67 19.43 3.75 1.88
N LEU A 68 20.01 2.89 2.72
CA LEU A 68 19.44 1.58 3.04
C LEU A 68 18.04 1.72 3.64
N GLN A 69 17.84 2.62 4.60
CA GLN A 69 16.53 2.89 5.19
C GLN A 69 15.52 3.40 4.16
N ARG A 70 15.94 4.29 3.25
CA ARG A 70 15.09 4.79 2.16
C ARG A 70 14.69 3.65 1.22
N THR A 71 15.62 2.79 0.82
CA THR A 71 15.33 1.64 -0.04
C THR A 71 14.41 0.65 0.66
N THR A 72 14.64 0.34 1.93
CA THR A 72 13.75 -0.51 2.74
C THR A 72 12.35 0.07 2.82
N LYS A 73 12.19 1.40 2.94
CA LYS A 73 10.89 2.06 2.89
C LYS A 73 10.20 1.83 1.54
N LEU A 74 10.91 1.99 0.43
CA LEU A 74 10.36 1.75 -0.92
C LEU A 74 9.92 0.29 -1.10
N VAL A 75 10.71 -0.66 -0.62
CA VAL A 75 10.36 -2.10 -0.64
C VAL A 75 9.10 -2.39 0.18
N ARG A 76 8.94 -1.74 1.34
CA ARG A 76 7.71 -1.85 2.14
C ARG A 76 6.51 -1.23 1.44
N GLN A 77 6.68 -0.11 0.73
CA GLN A 77 5.59 0.48 -0.05
C GLN A 77 5.17 -0.46 -1.19
N LEU A 78 6.14 -1.04 -1.89
CA LEU A 78 5.90 -2.04 -2.93
C LEU A 78 5.14 -3.26 -2.37
N GLN A 79 5.53 -3.77 -1.20
CA GLN A 79 4.86 -4.89 -0.54
C GLN A 79 3.39 -4.59 -0.19
N ASN A 80 3.07 -3.33 0.14
CA ASN A 80 1.78 -2.93 0.68
C ASN A 80 0.86 -2.23 -0.34
N ILE A 81 1.12 -2.40 -1.65
CA ILE A 81 0.23 -1.88 -2.68
C ILE A 81 -1.19 -2.42 -2.47
N ASN A 82 -2.16 -1.51 -2.44
CA ASN A 82 -3.57 -1.81 -2.23
C ASN A 82 -4.51 -1.01 -3.17
N THR A 83 -3.99 -0.03 -3.90
CA THR A 83 -4.64 0.66 -5.02
C THR A 83 -3.66 0.82 -6.18
N VAL A 84 -4.18 1.13 -7.38
CA VAL A 84 -3.36 1.45 -8.55
C VAL A 84 -3.43 2.94 -8.79
N GLU A 85 -2.58 3.69 -8.10
CA GLU A 85 -2.45 5.13 -8.30
C GLU A 85 -1.23 5.39 -9.19
N THR A 86 -1.39 6.25 -10.19
CA THR A 86 -0.30 6.63 -11.09
C THR A 86 0.09 8.08 -10.88
N LYS A 87 1.32 8.41 -11.28
CA LYS A 87 1.79 9.79 -11.37
C LYS A 87 2.50 10.05 -12.70
N PRO A 88 2.47 11.29 -13.22
CA PRO A 88 3.22 11.67 -14.41
C PRO A 88 4.72 11.44 -14.21
N TYR A 89 5.36 10.87 -15.21
CA TYR A 89 6.81 10.67 -15.26
C TYR A 89 7.30 10.74 -16.71
N LEU A 90 7.99 11.84 -17.02
CA LEU A 90 8.42 12.19 -18.38
C LEU A 90 7.21 12.18 -19.34
N ASN A 91 7.24 11.35 -20.38
CA ASN A 91 6.17 11.22 -21.38
C ASN A 91 5.21 10.05 -21.08
N SER A 92 5.23 9.54 -19.84
CA SER A 92 4.46 8.36 -19.42
C SER A 92 3.90 8.54 -18.02
N GLU A 93 3.20 7.51 -17.53
CA GLU A 93 2.81 7.40 -16.14
C GLU A 93 3.54 6.22 -15.50
N ILE A 94 3.89 6.38 -14.22
CA ILE A 94 4.44 5.30 -13.40
C ILE A 94 3.53 5.08 -12.20
N LEU A 95 3.62 3.89 -11.61
CA LEU A 95 2.96 3.60 -10.34
C LEU A 95 3.49 4.54 -9.26
N ASP A 96 2.58 5.23 -8.59
CA ASP A 96 2.89 6.01 -7.41
C ASP A 96 2.90 5.09 -6.19
N LEU A 97 4.08 4.58 -5.84
CA LEU A 97 4.27 3.68 -4.69
C LEU A 97 3.76 4.27 -3.38
N GLU A 98 3.86 5.58 -3.18
CA GLU A 98 3.40 6.19 -1.94
C GLU A 98 1.88 6.23 -1.89
N ALA A 99 1.23 6.73 -2.94
CA ALA A 99 -0.23 6.79 -2.99
C ALA A 99 -0.85 5.39 -3.00
N SER A 100 -0.26 4.46 -3.75
CA SER A 100 -0.73 3.08 -3.91
C SER A 100 -0.60 2.21 -2.65
N SER A 101 0.21 2.62 -1.67
CA SER A 101 0.47 1.87 -0.44
C SER A 101 -0.09 2.53 0.82
N LYS A 102 -0.75 3.68 0.70
CA LYS A 102 -1.48 4.29 1.81
C LYS A 102 -2.61 3.36 2.22
N GLU A 103 -2.67 3.00 3.50
CA GLU A 103 -3.82 2.31 4.05
C GLU A 103 -5.04 3.22 3.81
N LYS A 104 -6.07 2.72 3.12
CA LYS A 104 -7.34 3.44 3.08
C LYS A 104 -7.79 3.53 4.52
N ALA A 105 -7.74 4.73 5.11
CA ALA A 105 -8.47 5.01 6.33
C ALA A 105 -9.86 4.42 6.12
N ASP A 106 -10.25 3.49 6.99
CA ASP A 106 -11.50 2.76 6.89
C ASP A 106 -12.57 3.72 6.41
N LEU A 107 -13.30 3.31 5.36
CA LEU A 107 -14.62 3.86 5.13
C LEU A 107 -15.42 3.56 6.39
N ALA A 108 -15.32 4.46 7.37
CA ALA A 108 -16.12 4.46 8.56
C ALA A 108 -17.56 4.50 8.04
N VAL A 109 -18.18 3.32 7.99
CA VAL A 109 -19.62 3.23 8.01
C VAL A 109 -19.99 3.97 9.30
N PRO A 110 -20.64 5.14 9.23
CA PRO A 110 -21.00 5.83 10.45
C PRO A 110 -21.88 4.88 11.23
N GLU A 111 -21.42 4.46 12.41
CA GLU A 111 -22.24 3.69 13.33
C GLU A 111 -23.54 4.46 13.50
N LYS A 112 -24.63 3.93 12.95
CA LYS A 112 -25.98 4.40 13.29
C LYS A 112 -26.06 4.28 14.80
N LYS A 113 -26.06 5.42 15.50
CA LYS A 113 -26.47 5.49 16.91
C LYS A 113 -27.88 4.93 16.98
N ILE A 114 -27.99 3.66 17.36
CA ILE A 114 -29.26 3.06 17.74
C ILE A 114 -29.62 3.73 19.06
N ASN A 115 -30.52 4.70 19.01
CA ASN A 115 -31.08 5.33 20.21
C ASN A 115 -31.66 4.23 21.09
N LYS A 116 -31.08 4.04 22.28
CA LYS A 116 -31.66 3.21 23.33
C LYS A 116 -33.00 3.82 23.70
N TRP A 117 -34.05 3.03 23.55
CA TRP A 117 -35.41 3.36 23.94
C TRP A 117 -35.46 3.72 25.43
N VAL A 118 -36.14 4.84 25.70
CA VAL A 118 -36.51 5.33 27.02
C VAL A 118 -37.47 4.34 27.66
N THR A 119 -37.15 3.85 28.86
CA THR A 119 -38.10 3.10 29.70
C THR A 119 -39.16 4.06 30.27
N PRO A 120 -40.47 3.74 30.18
CA PRO A 120 -41.50 4.56 30.78
C PRO A 120 -41.47 4.45 32.31
N GLU A 121 -41.60 5.60 32.96
CA GLU A 121 -41.82 5.75 34.40
C GLU A 121 -42.99 4.88 34.87
N SER A 122 -42.75 4.03 35.87
CA SER A 122 -43.81 3.37 36.64
C SER A 122 -44.30 4.32 37.74
N LYS A 123 -45.59 4.61 37.70
CA LYS A 123 -46.39 5.18 38.79
C LYS A 123 -46.20 4.45 40.11
#